data_AF-A0A940UCM6-F1
#
_entry.id   AF-A0A940UCM6-F1
#
_cell.length_a   1.000
_cell.length_b   1.000
_cell.length_c   1.000
_cell.angle_alpha   90.00
_cell.angle_beta   90.00
_cell.angle_gamma   90.00
#
_symmetry.space_group_name_H-M   'P 1'
#
loop_
_entity.id
_entity.type
_entity.pdbx_description
1 polymer ?
#
loop_
_entity_poly.entity_id
_entity_poly.type
_entity_poly.pdbx_seq_one_letter_code
_entity_poly.pdbx_strand_id
1 'polypeptide(L)'
;MPPEAFLCRDFLRHIFVILFIFICLFHSVPASGSDDMARKMREAEAHFNRGEYLEALDDYQEIVEREKAGEHRPKALMMSASIYGTFLKDHEAALKRYSQVRAKYPGSVYEADAIFQSAMIHYEGARYREASRLFGLYIEKFPAGSKRDVASFMRDASDSPPAERERKAGKQPALQKRQELIRVLIVENAAEVRLSGSSSLEIRSPAASNVLRTVPAPQEARIRFESGTLSVNGATYPLTELMATPLKGGRLRVNGSWYHGAARVFVTDKGKLSAVNLVGLEEYLYGVVPR
;
A
#
# COMPACT_ATOMS: atom_id res chain seq x y z
N MET A 1 83.74 45.45 7.63
CA MET A 1 82.39 45.36 7.01
C MET A 1 82.42 44.23 5.99
N PRO A 2 81.81 43.06 6.26
CA PRO A 2 81.72 42.01 5.26
C PRO A 2 80.38 42.09 4.49
N PRO A 3 80.36 41.73 3.19
CA PRO A 3 79.15 41.69 2.36
C PRO A 3 78.35 40.37 2.51
N GLU A 4 78.47 39.67 3.64
CA GLU A 4 77.84 38.35 3.81
C GLU A 4 76.43 38.40 4.44
N ALA A 5 76.02 39.55 4.99
CA ALA A 5 74.73 39.68 5.66
C ALA A 5 73.52 39.81 4.71
N PHE A 6 73.73 40.07 3.42
CA PHE A 6 72.64 40.32 2.47
C PHE A 6 72.04 39.02 1.88
N LEU A 7 72.87 38.00 1.59
CA LEU A 7 72.37 36.76 0.98
C LEU A 7 71.48 35.92 1.92
N CYS A 8 71.72 35.98 3.24
CA CYS A 8 70.97 35.17 4.21
C CYS A 8 69.52 35.68 4.40
N ARG A 9 69.29 37.00 4.21
CA ARG A 9 67.99 37.63 4.46
C ARG A 9 66.99 37.37 3.33
N ASP A 10 67.44 37.32 2.08
CA ASP A 10 66.59 36.94 0.94
C ASP A 10 66.35 35.42 0.90
N PHE A 11 67.33 34.61 1.31
CA PHE A 11 67.15 33.15 1.41
C PHE A 11 66.13 32.75 2.49
N LEU A 12 66.19 33.35 3.69
CA LEU A 12 65.17 33.14 4.72
C LEU A 12 63.77 33.60 4.28
N ARG A 13 63.70 34.70 3.52
CA ARG A 13 62.43 35.24 3.02
C ARG A 13 61.81 34.35 1.94
N HIS A 14 62.62 33.73 1.08
CA HIS A 14 62.14 32.74 0.12
C HIS A 14 61.72 31.43 0.79
N ILE A 15 62.44 30.97 1.82
CA ILE A 15 62.01 29.80 2.63
C ILE A 15 60.66 30.07 3.29
N PHE A 16 60.44 31.26 3.84
CA PHE A 16 59.17 31.62 4.48
C PHE A 16 58.02 31.72 3.48
N VAL A 17 58.26 32.23 2.27
CA VAL A 17 57.26 32.29 1.19
C VAL A 17 56.93 30.89 0.66
N ILE A 18 57.93 30.03 0.50
CA ILE A 18 57.72 28.63 0.07
C ILE A 18 56.98 27.85 1.16
N LEU A 19 57.32 28.04 2.44
CA LEU A 19 56.62 27.42 3.57
C LEU A 19 55.17 27.93 3.67
N PHE A 20 54.91 29.21 3.41
CA PHE A 20 53.57 29.79 3.37
C PHE A 20 52.74 29.24 2.21
N ILE A 21 53.32 29.09 1.01
CA ILE A 21 52.66 28.45 -0.14
C ILE A 21 52.39 26.97 0.15
N PHE A 22 53.29 26.27 0.83
CA PHE A 22 53.12 24.88 1.24
C PHE A 22 52.01 24.73 2.29
N ILE A 23 51.90 25.67 3.25
CA ILE A 23 50.81 25.72 4.24
C ILE A 23 49.46 26.02 3.55
N CYS A 24 49.42 26.89 2.53
CA CYS A 24 48.22 27.15 1.74
C CYS A 24 47.82 25.97 0.82
N LEU A 25 48.76 25.12 0.41
CA LEU A 25 48.49 23.90 -0.38
C LEU A 25 48.09 22.70 0.50
N PHE A 26 48.46 22.69 1.78
CA PHE A 26 48.14 21.61 2.73
C PHE A 26 47.03 21.96 3.74
N HIS A 27 46.62 23.22 3.86
CA HIS A 27 45.35 23.57 4.48
C HIS A 27 44.23 23.23 3.51
N SER A 28 43.76 21.99 3.60
CA SER A 28 42.45 21.58 3.14
C SER A 28 41.43 22.59 3.70
N VAL A 29 40.93 23.46 2.82
CA VAL A 29 39.75 24.28 3.10
C VAL A 29 38.68 23.30 3.62
N PRO A 30 38.13 23.50 4.83
CA PRO A 30 37.20 22.53 5.37
C PRO A 30 36.03 22.39 4.42
N ALA A 31 35.83 21.16 3.92
CA ALA A 31 34.72 20.75 3.06
C ALA A 31 33.38 20.71 3.83
N SER A 32 33.16 21.66 4.75
CA SER A 32 32.07 21.64 5.72
C SER A 32 30.69 21.60 5.08
N GLY A 33 30.54 22.14 3.87
CA GLY A 33 29.28 22.11 3.12
C GLY A 33 28.91 20.71 2.62
N SER A 34 29.88 19.87 2.24
CA SER A 34 29.60 18.51 1.74
C SER A 34 29.23 17.58 2.89
N ASP A 35 29.94 17.70 4.02
CA ASP A 35 29.70 16.87 5.21
C ASP A 35 28.34 17.18 5.85
N ASP A 36 27.94 18.46 5.86
CA ASP A 36 26.63 18.90 6.36
C ASP A 36 25.49 18.33 5.51
N MET A 37 25.64 18.32 4.17
CA MET A 37 24.61 17.77 3.27
C MET A 37 24.56 16.24 3.31
N ALA A 38 25.69 15.57 3.49
CA ALA A 38 25.71 14.13 3.72
C ALA A 38 25.00 13.77 5.03
N ARG A 39 25.17 14.57 6.10
CA ARG A 39 24.44 14.41 7.36
C ARG A 39 22.95 14.61 7.16
N LYS A 40 22.55 15.72 6.53
CA LYS A 40 21.14 16.03 6.26
C LYS A 40 20.47 14.96 5.39
N MET A 41 21.19 14.41 4.41
CA MET A 41 20.72 13.28 3.60
C MET A 41 20.42 12.04 4.45
N ARG A 42 21.28 11.72 5.42
CA ARG A 42 21.05 10.59 6.34
C ARG A 42 19.85 10.83 7.25
N GLU A 43 19.63 12.06 7.68
CA GLU A 43 18.44 12.45 8.46
C GLU A 43 17.16 12.24 7.65
N ALA A 44 17.12 12.74 6.41
CA ALA A 44 16.00 12.56 5.50
C ALA A 44 15.69 11.06 5.23
N GLU A 45 16.73 10.24 5.02
CA GLU A 45 16.60 8.80 4.86
C GLU A 45 16.08 8.11 6.14
N ALA A 46 16.50 8.59 7.32
CA ALA A 46 16.03 8.06 8.59
C ALA A 46 14.55 8.38 8.81
N HIS A 47 14.10 9.61 8.51
CA HIS A 47 12.68 9.97 8.49
C HIS A 47 11.89 9.09 7.52
N PHE A 48 12.38 8.92 6.28
CA PHE A 48 11.75 8.04 5.29
C PHE A 48 11.60 6.59 5.79
N ASN A 49 12.65 6.02 6.40
CA ASN A 49 12.62 4.64 6.91
C ASN A 49 11.66 4.45 8.08
N ARG A 50 11.31 5.52 8.81
CA ARG A 50 10.27 5.50 9.86
C ARG A 50 8.85 5.74 9.33
N GLY A 51 8.70 6.03 8.04
CA GLY A 51 7.42 6.39 7.42
C GLY A 51 7.01 7.86 7.63
N GLU A 52 7.92 8.67 8.16
CA GLU A 52 7.75 10.12 8.40
C GLU A 52 8.00 10.87 7.08
N TYR A 53 7.08 10.69 6.12
CA TYR A 53 7.28 11.12 4.73
C TYR A 53 7.29 12.64 4.54
N LEU A 54 6.56 13.39 5.38
CA LEU A 54 6.51 14.85 5.29
C LEU A 54 7.80 15.46 5.84
N GLU A 55 8.28 14.95 6.97
CA GLU A 55 9.55 15.32 7.58
C GLU A 55 10.73 15.00 6.63
N ALA A 56 10.70 13.82 6.00
CA ALA A 56 11.69 13.47 4.98
C ALA A 56 11.66 14.45 3.79
N LEU A 57 10.48 14.89 3.35
CA LEU A 57 10.34 15.86 2.26
C LEU A 57 10.89 17.24 2.65
N ASP A 58 10.66 17.67 3.89
CA ASP A 58 11.21 18.93 4.41
C ASP A 58 12.75 18.88 4.45
N ASP A 59 13.32 17.76 4.93
CA ASP A 59 14.76 17.58 4.93
C ASP A 59 15.37 17.54 3.53
N TYR A 60 14.74 16.84 2.58
CA TYR A 60 15.17 16.84 1.19
C TYR A 60 15.05 18.23 0.55
N GLN A 61 14.02 19.00 0.91
CA GLN A 61 13.85 20.37 0.42
C GLN A 61 15.01 21.26 0.87
N GLU A 62 15.45 21.15 2.13
CA GLU A 62 16.60 21.90 2.63
C GLU A 62 17.88 21.60 1.83
N ILE A 63 18.12 20.33 1.48
CA ILE A 63 19.26 19.92 0.64
C ILE A 63 19.15 20.54 -0.75
N VAL A 64 17.96 20.55 -1.35
CA VAL A 64 17.73 21.10 -2.68
C VAL A 64 17.96 22.61 -2.70
N GLU A 65 17.59 23.33 -1.66
CA GLU A 65 17.71 24.80 -1.58
C GLU A 65 19.16 25.27 -1.37
N ARG A 66 20.00 24.49 -0.71
CA ARG A 66 21.39 24.88 -0.41
C ARG A 66 22.30 24.86 -1.64
N GLU A 67 22.87 26.02 -1.99
CA GLU A 67 23.69 26.21 -3.21
C GLU A 67 24.88 25.26 -3.33
N LYS A 68 25.54 24.97 -2.19
CA LYS A 68 26.74 24.11 -2.13
C LYS A 68 26.43 22.62 -2.03
N ALA A 69 25.17 22.20 -2.20
CA ALA A 69 24.78 20.80 -2.04
C ALA A 69 25.18 19.87 -3.20
N GLY A 70 25.68 20.43 -4.32
CA GLY A 70 26.35 19.67 -5.38
C GLY A 70 25.60 18.39 -5.80
N GLU A 71 26.29 17.26 -5.71
CA GLU A 71 25.79 15.94 -6.12
C GLU A 71 24.67 15.37 -5.22
N HIS A 72 24.44 15.95 -4.04
CA HIS A 72 23.34 15.54 -3.16
C HIS A 72 21.97 16.02 -3.66
N ARG A 73 21.92 17.12 -4.41
CA ARG A 73 20.68 17.72 -4.93
C ARG A 73 19.88 16.77 -5.84
N PRO A 74 20.45 16.12 -6.87
CA PRO A 74 19.68 15.21 -7.70
C PRO A 74 19.17 13.99 -6.92
N LYS A 75 19.92 13.50 -5.92
CA LYS A 75 19.44 12.44 -5.01
C LYS A 75 18.22 12.90 -4.20
N ALA A 76 18.30 14.06 -3.57
CA ALA A 76 17.21 14.62 -2.77
C ALA A 76 15.93 14.85 -3.61
N LEU A 77 16.09 15.35 -4.84
CA LEU A 77 14.98 15.48 -5.79
C LEU A 77 14.38 14.13 -6.18
N MET A 78 15.22 13.13 -6.46
CA MET A 78 14.79 11.79 -6.82
C MET A 78 14.00 11.13 -5.68
N MET A 79 14.49 11.23 -4.44
CA MET A 79 13.83 10.68 -3.27
C MET A 79 12.51 11.42 -2.97
N SER A 80 12.51 12.75 -3.07
CA SER A 80 11.28 13.55 -2.95
C SER A 80 10.22 13.12 -3.97
N ALA A 81 10.62 12.94 -5.24
CA ALA A 81 9.72 12.50 -6.30
C ALA A 81 9.11 11.13 -6.01
N SER A 82 9.93 10.19 -5.51
CA SER A 82 9.49 8.86 -5.08
C SER A 82 8.48 8.94 -3.94
N ILE A 83 8.71 9.80 -2.94
CA ILE A 83 7.77 10.01 -1.84
C ILE A 83 6.41 10.48 -2.35
N TYR A 84 6.41 11.55 -3.17
CA TYR A 84 5.19 12.10 -3.75
C TYR A 84 4.43 11.05 -4.57
N GLY A 85 5.11 10.35 -5.48
CA GLY A 85 4.48 9.42 -6.41
C GLY A 85 3.99 8.12 -5.74
N THR A 86 4.81 7.54 -4.86
CA THR A 86 4.54 6.21 -4.31
C THR A 86 3.67 6.29 -3.06
N PHE A 87 3.93 7.20 -2.14
CA PHE A 87 3.33 7.20 -0.81
C PHE A 87 2.20 8.23 -0.68
N LEU A 88 2.40 9.44 -1.20
CA LEU A 88 1.38 10.50 -1.13
C LEU A 88 0.39 10.44 -2.31
N LYS A 89 0.69 9.65 -3.34
CA LYS A 89 -0.08 9.55 -4.60
C LYS A 89 -0.27 10.91 -5.29
N ASP A 90 0.62 11.86 -5.03
CA ASP A 90 0.67 13.15 -5.69
C ASP A 90 1.56 13.05 -6.93
N HIS A 91 0.94 12.60 -8.02
CA HIS A 91 1.63 12.38 -9.30
C HIS A 91 2.13 13.70 -9.92
N GLU A 92 1.47 14.82 -9.66
CA GLU A 92 1.88 16.12 -10.20
C GLU A 92 3.16 16.61 -9.52
N ALA A 93 3.20 16.56 -8.19
CA ALA A 93 4.39 16.92 -7.43
C ALA A 93 5.58 16.00 -7.77
N ALA A 94 5.34 14.70 -7.93
CA ALA A 94 6.36 13.74 -8.36
C ALA A 94 6.96 14.10 -9.72
N LEU A 95 6.11 14.36 -10.73
CA LEU A 95 6.54 14.76 -12.07
C LEU A 95 7.31 16.08 -12.07
N LYS A 96 6.92 17.03 -11.21
CA LYS A 96 7.66 18.29 -11.02
C LYS A 96 9.08 18.02 -10.53
N ARG A 97 9.27 17.16 -9.52
CA ARG A 97 10.60 16.80 -9.00
C ARG A 97 11.44 16.02 -10.01
N TYR A 98 10.87 15.02 -10.70
CA TYR A 98 11.58 14.31 -11.78
C TYR A 98 11.97 15.25 -12.93
N SER A 99 11.12 16.21 -13.28
CA SER A 99 11.47 17.19 -14.33
C SER A 99 12.66 18.06 -13.93
N GLN A 100 12.80 18.42 -12.65
CA GLN A 100 13.97 19.13 -12.13
C GLN A 100 15.24 18.28 -12.22
N VAL A 101 15.19 16.97 -11.94
CA VAL A 101 16.34 16.07 -12.13
C VAL A 101 16.82 16.11 -13.57
N ARG A 102 15.90 15.92 -14.54
CA ARG A 102 16.23 15.90 -15.97
C ARG A 102 16.74 17.23 -16.51
N ALA A 103 16.15 18.35 -16.07
CA ALA A 103 16.47 19.66 -16.59
C ALA A 103 17.75 20.26 -15.98
N LYS A 104 17.97 20.03 -14.68
CA LYS A 104 19.09 20.65 -13.95
C LYS A 104 20.29 19.72 -13.77
N TYR A 105 20.10 18.40 -13.83
CA TYR A 105 21.15 17.41 -13.60
C TYR A 105 21.19 16.34 -14.72
N PRO A 106 21.27 16.76 -16.00
CA PRO A 106 21.49 15.82 -17.09
C PRO A 106 22.83 15.09 -16.88
N GLY A 107 22.86 13.77 -17.06
CA GLY A 107 24.02 12.92 -16.83
C GLY A 107 24.18 12.42 -15.40
N SER A 108 23.37 12.89 -14.44
CA SER A 108 23.38 12.31 -13.10
C SER A 108 22.92 10.85 -13.12
N VAL A 109 23.40 10.06 -12.15
CA VAL A 109 22.99 8.64 -11.99
C VAL A 109 21.47 8.47 -11.82
N TYR A 110 20.75 9.54 -11.47
CA TYR A 110 19.31 9.57 -11.26
C TYR A 110 18.50 9.95 -12.50
N GLU A 111 19.13 10.43 -13.57
CA GLU A 111 18.41 10.92 -14.74
C GLU A 111 17.61 9.81 -15.43
N ALA A 112 18.23 8.63 -15.61
CA ALA A 112 17.59 7.49 -16.24
C ALA A 112 16.32 7.09 -15.49
N ASP A 113 16.41 6.93 -14.16
CA ASP A 113 15.26 6.58 -13.34
C ASP A 113 14.21 7.71 -13.31
N ALA A 114 14.62 8.98 -13.29
CA ALA A 114 13.67 10.09 -13.34
C ALA A 114 12.85 10.10 -14.65
N ILE A 115 13.47 9.77 -15.79
CA ILE A 115 12.76 9.61 -17.07
C ILE A 115 11.81 8.41 -17.00
N PHE A 116 12.31 7.25 -16.56
CA PHE A 116 11.53 6.02 -16.50
C PHE A 116 10.31 6.16 -15.57
N GLN A 117 10.50 6.66 -14.35
CA GLN A 117 9.43 6.84 -13.38
C GLN A 117 8.41 7.89 -13.83
N SER A 118 8.86 8.97 -14.48
CA SER A 118 7.92 9.91 -15.10
C SER A 118 7.06 9.22 -16.16
N ALA A 119 7.66 8.38 -17.02
CA ALA A 119 6.94 7.65 -18.05
C ALA A 119 5.90 6.70 -17.45
N MET A 120 6.26 5.98 -16.38
CA MET A 120 5.33 5.12 -15.63
C MET A 120 4.14 5.90 -15.07
N ILE A 121 4.38 7.05 -14.43
CA ILE A 121 3.30 7.91 -13.90
C ILE A 121 2.36 8.38 -15.02
N HIS A 122 2.91 8.72 -16.19
CA HIS A 122 2.08 9.07 -17.35
C HIS A 122 1.27 7.87 -17.86
N TYR A 123 1.88 6.70 -17.95
CA TYR A 123 1.21 5.47 -18.38
C TYR A 123 0.04 5.10 -17.45
N GLU A 124 0.28 5.08 -16.13
CA GLU A 124 -0.74 4.81 -15.12
C GLU A 124 -1.86 5.85 -15.11
N GLY A 125 -1.51 7.10 -15.42
CA GLY A 125 -2.45 8.20 -15.62
C GLY A 125 -3.17 8.20 -16.96
N ALA A 126 -3.05 7.13 -17.76
CA ALA A 126 -3.59 7.00 -19.13
C ALA A 126 -3.15 8.10 -20.11
N ARG A 127 -2.06 8.80 -19.79
CA ARG A 127 -1.40 9.79 -20.64
C ARG A 127 -0.37 9.09 -21.53
N TYR A 128 -0.87 8.21 -22.40
CA TYR A 128 -0.04 7.28 -23.16
C TYR A 128 0.90 7.98 -24.15
N ARG A 129 0.50 9.13 -24.70
CA ARG A 129 1.35 9.90 -25.61
C ARG A 129 2.61 10.39 -24.91
N GLU A 130 2.46 10.96 -23.71
CA GLU A 130 3.56 11.42 -22.89
C GLU A 130 4.41 10.25 -22.39
N ALA A 131 3.77 9.13 -22.02
CA ALA A 131 4.45 7.92 -21.61
C ALA A 131 5.35 7.36 -22.72
N SER A 132 4.80 7.14 -23.92
CA SER A 132 5.54 6.68 -25.11
C SER A 132 6.75 7.58 -25.39
N ARG A 133 6.54 8.90 -25.40
CA ARG A 133 7.63 9.86 -25.63
C ARG A 133 8.77 9.72 -24.61
N LEU A 134 8.44 9.54 -23.32
CA LEU A 134 9.44 9.42 -22.26
C LEU A 134 10.12 8.05 -22.26
N PHE A 135 9.41 6.96 -22.55
CA PHE A 135 10.03 5.64 -22.73
C PHE A 135 10.96 5.64 -23.96
N GLY A 136 10.56 6.27 -25.06
CA GLY A 136 11.43 6.48 -26.23
C GLY A 136 12.71 7.23 -25.85
N LEU A 137 12.59 8.33 -25.11
CA LEU A 137 13.74 9.09 -24.60
C LEU A 137 14.66 8.24 -23.73
N TYR A 138 14.11 7.38 -22.86
CA TYR A 138 14.92 6.47 -22.05
C TYR A 138 15.75 5.52 -22.92
N ILE A 139 15.13 4.88 -23.91
CA ILE A 139 15.76 3.89 -24.79
C ILE A 139 16.89 4.54 -25.62
N GLU A 140 16.65 5.75 -26.13
CA GLU A 140 17.62 6.50 -26.92
C GLU A 140 18.83 6.94 -26.07
N LYS A 141 18.57 7.49 -24.88
CA LYS A 141 19.61 8.08 -24.03
C LYS A 141 20.37 7.04 -23.20
N PHE A 142 19.73 5.93 -22.84
CA PHE A 142 20.30 4.87 -22.00
C PHE A 142 20.19 3.51 -22.69
N PRO A 143 20.88 3.29 -23.83
CA PRO A 143 20.77 2.05 -24.61
C PRO A 143 21.24 0.81 -23.84
N ALA A 144 22.12 0.98 -22.86
CA ALA A 144 22.58 -0.06 -21.93
C ALA A 144 21.97 0.06 -20.51
N GLY A 145 20.91 0.86 -20.36
CA GLY A 145 20.23 1.05 -19.08
C GLY A 145 19.50 -0.22 -18.62
N SER A 146 19.50 -0.48 -17.31
CA SER A 146 18.92 -1.70 -16.71
C SER A 146 17.42 -1.88 -16.98
N LYS A 147 16.70 -0.81 -17.33
CA LYS A 147 15.25 -0.83 -17.63
C LYS A 147 14.94 -0.69 -19.11
N ARG A 148 15.93 -0.81 -20.00
CA ARG A 148 15.76 -0.54 -21.45
C ARG A 148 14.72 -1.43 -22.09
N ASP A 149 14.74 -2.74 -21.80
CA ASP A 149 13.77 -3.67 -22.38
C ASP A 149 12.36 -3.45 -21.82
N VAL A 150 12.25 -3.13 -20.53
CA VAL A 150 10.98 -2.74 -19.90
C VAL A 150 10.45 -1.45 -20.52
N ALA A 151 11.31 -0.46 -20.75
CA ALA A 151 10.95 0.79 -21.40
C ALA A 151 10.46 0.55 -22.84
N SER A 152 11.11 -0.35 -23.59
CA SER A 152 10.67 -0.73 -24.95
C SER A 152 9.26 -1.32 -24.92
N PHE A 153 9.04 -2.32 -24.06
CA PHE A 153 7.74 -2.94 -23.91
C PHE A 153 6.66 -1.93 -23.51
N MET A 154 6.96 -1.05 -22.54
CA MET A 154 6.02 -0.05 -22.08
C MET A 154 5.78 1.07 -23.11
N ARG A 155 6.75 1.36 -23.98
CA ARG A 155 6.56 2.25 -25.13
C ARG A 155 5.55 1.65 -26.11
N ASP A 156 5.75 0.41 -26.51
CA ASP A 156 4.85 -0.29 -27.44
C ASP A 156 3.43 -0.39 -26.85
N ALA A 157 3.31 -0.69 -25.56
CA ALA A 157 2.04 -0.68 -24.83
C ALA A 157 1.43 0.72 -24.74
N SER A 158 2.22 1.78 -24.72
CA SER A 158 1.73 3.16 -24.76
C SER A 158 1.28 3.58 -26.17
N ASP A 159 1.98 3.10 -27.21
CA ASP A 159 1.64 3.37 -28.61
C ASP A 159 0.37 2.62 -29.04
N SER A 160 0.14 1.43 -28.45
CA SER A 160 -1.05 0.60 -28.65
C SER A 160 -1.75 0.31 -27.31
N PRO A 161 -2.39 1.33 -26.69
CA PRO A 161 -2.95 1.18 -25.35
C PRO A 161 -4.13 0.20 -25.35
N PRO A 162 -4.31 -0.60 -24.27
CA PRO A 162 -5.39 -1.58 -24.16
C PRO A 162 -6.76 -0.91 -24.32
N ALA A 163 -7.78 -1.66 -24.75
CA ALA A 163 -9.11 -1.10 -24.95
C ALA A 163 -9.69 -0.59 -23.61
N GLU A 164 -10.53 0.46 -23.64
CA GLU A 164 -11.11 1.05 -22.42
C GLU A 164 -11.84 0.02 -21.54
N ARG A 165 -12.47 -1.00 -22.16
CA ARG A 165 -13.11 -2.12 -21.46
C ARG A 165 -12.11 -2.97 -20.68
N GLU A 166 -10.94 -3.25 -21.26
CA GLU A 166 -9.86 -4.02 -20.63
C GLU A 166 -9.22 -3.23 -19.49
N ARG A 167 -9.07 -1.91 -19.65
CA ARG A 167 -8.60 -1.02 -18.57
C ARG A 167 -9.52 -1.04 -17.35
N LYS A 168 -10.83 -0.99 -17.57
CA LYS A 168 -11.84 -1.10 -16.50
C LYS A 168 -11.88 -2.48 -15.87
N ALA A 169 -11.61 -3.54 -16.64
CA ALA A 169 -11.52 -4.90 -16.12
C ALA A 169 -10.24 -5.14 -15.29
N GLY A 170 -9.12 -4.50 -15.63
CA GLY A 170 -7.83 -4.61 -14.93
C GLY A 170 -7.74 -3.80 -13.63
N LYS A 171 -8.54 -2.74 -13.47
CA LYS A 171 -8.84 -2.20 -12.15
C LYS A 171 -9.72 -3.22 -11.45
N GLN A 172 -9.11 -4.11 -10.65
CA GLN A 172 -9.86 -4.94 -9.71
C GLN A 172 -10.89 -4.04 -9.04
N PRO A 173 -12.21 -4.28 -9.23
CA PRO A 173 -13.22 -3.47 -8.58
C PRO A 173 -12.89 -3.54 -7.10
N ALA A 174 -12.56 -2.37 -6.51
CA ALA A 174 -12.02 -2.21 -5.16
C ALA A 174 -12.57 -3.31 -4.27
N LEU A 175 -11.76 -4.36 -4.02
CA LEU A 175 -12.13 -5.66 -3.44
C LEU A 175 -13.51 -5.57 -2.83
N GLN A 176 -14.55 -5.81 -3.64
CA GLN A 176 -15.92 -5.41 -3.29
C GLN A 176 -16.22 -5.97 -1.92
N LYS A 177 -16.13 -5.12 -0.89
CA LYS A 177 -15.83 -5.44 0.52
C LYS A 177 -16.36 -6.84 0.79
N ARG A 178 -15.55 -7.88 0.52
CA ARG A 178 -16.04 -9.26 0.65
C ARG A 178 -16.31 -9.33 2.12
N GLN A 179 -17.57 -9.35 2.53
CA GLN A 179 -17.93 -9.35 3.94
C GLN A 179 -17.13 -10.51 4.54
N GLU A 180 -16.08 -10.19 5.29
CA GLU A 180 -15.18 -11.17 5.87
C GLU A 180 -15.97 -11.82 6.99
N LEU A 181 -16.76 -12.83 6.62
CA LEU A 181 -17.62 -13.56 7.54
C LEU A 181 -16.77 -14.62 8.22
N ILE A 182 -16.64 -14.51 9.54
CA ILE A 182 -16.15 -15.58 10.39
C ILE A 182 -17.23 -16.65 10.48
N ARG A 183 -16.81 -17.91 10.33
CA ARG A 183 -17.66 -19.09 10.41
C ARG A 183 -17.26 -19.90 11.62
N VAL A 184 -18.14 -19.95 12.62
CA VAL A 184 -17.90 -20.71 13.85
C VAL A 184 -18.88 -21.87 13.92
N LEU A 185 -18.40 -23.11 13.98
CA LEU A 185 -19.25 -24.25 14.28
C LEU A 185 -19.69 -24.13 15.74
N ILE A 186 -21.00 -24.03 15.98
CA ILE A 186 -21.58 -23.80 17.31
C ILE A 186 -22.49 -24.93 17.77
N VAL A 187 -22.92 -25.80 16.85
CA VAL A 187 -23.63 -27.05 17.14
C VAL A 187 -23.13 -28.12 16.20
N GLU A 188 -22.84 -29.30 16.73
CA GLU A 188 -22.37 -30.44 15.95
C GLU A 188 -23.27 -31.67 16.16
N ASN A 189 -23.73 -32.27 15.05
CA ASN A 189 -24.42 -33.56 15.03
C ASN A 189 -25.61 -33.71 16.01
N ALA A 190 -26.41 -32.66 16.19
CA ALA A 190 -27.59 -32.65 17.05
C ALA A 190 -28.83 -33.26 16.38
N ALA A 191 -29.76 -33.82 17.17
CA ALA A 191 -31.07 -34.27 16.67
C ALA A 191 -32.05 -33.10 16.44
N GLU A 192 -31.89 -32.01 17.21
CA GLU A 192 -32.70 -30.81 17.14
C GLU A 192 -31.79 -29.58 17.33
N VAL A 193 -32.07 -28.51 16.58
CA VAL A 193 -31.47 -27.19 16.78
C VAL A 193 -32.58 -26.21 17.10
N ARG A 194 -32.45 -25.47 18.21
CA ARG A 194 -33.41 -24.44 18.64
C ARG A 194 -32.86 -23.06 18.34
N LEU A 195 -33.59 -22.29 17.55
CA LEU A 195 -33.23 -20.92 17.17
C LEU A 195 -34.28 -19.93 17.66
N SER A 196 -33.86 -18.81 18.22
CA SER A 196 -34.71 -17.62 18.41
C SER A 196 -33.88 -16.36 18.16
N GLY A 197 -34.50 -15.19 18.18
CA GLY A 197 -33.80 -13.92 17.99
C GLY A 197 -34.26 -12.88 18.99
N SER A 198 -33.44 -11.84 19.16
CA SER A 198 -33.88 -10.61 19.85
C SER A 198 -34.94 -9.84 19.07
N SER A 199 -35.04 -10.09 17.76
CA SER A 199 -36.16 -9.71 16.90
C SER A 199 -36.74 -10.96 16.23
N SER A 200 -37.86 -10.82 15.52
CA SER A 200 -38.40 -11.89 14.67
C SER A 200 -37.30 -12.47 13.79
N LEU A 201 -37.26 -13.80 13.73
CA LEU A 201 -36.26 -14.58 13.05
C LEU A 201 -36.78 -14.99 11.69
N GLU A 202 -36.05 -14.65 10.64
CA GLU A 202 -36.37 -15.04 9.28
C GLU A 202 -35.58 -16.27 8.89
N ILE A 203 -36.28 -17.29 8.41
CA ILE A 203 -35.72 -18.56 7.96
C ILE A 203 -35.85 -18.63 6.45
N ARG A 204 -34.71 -18.80 5.78
CA ARG A 204 -34.59 -18.80 4.31
C ARG A 204 -33.87 -20.05 3.83
N SER A 205 -34.07 -20.38 2.55
CA SER A 205 -33.20 -21.33 1.85
C SER A 205 -31.86 -20.65 1.55
N PRO A 206 -30.70 -21.31 1.70
CA PRO A 206 -29.42 -20.71 1.35
C PRO A 206 -29.23 -20.53 -0.16
N ALA A 207 -29.88 -21.38 -0.97
CA ALA A 207 -29.79 -21.37 -2.43
C ALA A 207 -30.85 -20.49 -3.12
N ALA A 208 -31.94 -20.15 -2.43
CA ALA A 208 -33.04 -19.37 -2.99
C ALA A 208 -33.36 -18.18 -2.09
N SER A 209 -33.54 -16.99 -2.66
CA SER A 209 -33.83 -15.76 -1.91
C SER A 209 -35.20 -15.74 -1.20
N ASN A 210 -35.98 -16.82 -1.31
CA ASN A 210 -37.33 -16.90 -0.75
C ASN A 210 -37.31 -17.17 0.76
N VAL A 211 -38.19 -16.48 1.48
CA VAL A 211 -38.44 -16.71 2.90
C VAL A 211 -39.28 -17.96 3.07
N LEU A 212 -38.75 -18.94 3.80
CA LEU A 212 -39.45 -20.18 4.13
C LEU A 212 -40.45 -19.95 5.27
N ARG A 213 -40.03 -19.18 6.28
CA ARG A 213 -40.85 -18.85 7.46
C ARG A 213 -40.29 -17.64 8.20
N THR A 214 -41.17 -16.89 8.85
CA THR A 214 -40.78 -15.92 9.88
C THR A 214 -41.29 -16.41 11.23
N VAL A 215 -40.42 -16.43 12.24
CA VAL A 215 -40.71 -16.85 13.61
C VAL A 215 -40.71 -15.59 14.49
N PRO A 216 -41.85 -15.16 15.04
CA PRO A 216 -41.92 -13.96 15.87
C PRO A 216 -41.10 -14.12 17.16
N ALA A 217 -40.37 -13.08 17.58
CA ALA A 217 -39.77 -13.08 18.92
C ALA A 217 -40.87 -13.04 20.00
N PRO A 218 -40.75 -13.77 21.13
CA PRO A 218 -39.60 -14.59 21.56
C PRO A 218 -39.72 -16.09 21.21
N GLN A 219 -40.58 -16.47 20.25
CA GLN A 219 -40.81 -17.87 19.92
C GLN A 219 -39.55 -18.54 19.35
N GLU A 220 -39.41 -19.83 19.63
CA GLU A 220 -38.31 -20.63 19.10
C GLU A 220 -38.74 -21.36 17.82
N ALA A 221 -37.83 -21.38 16.85
CA ALA A 221 -37.81 -22.30 15.73
C ALA A 221 -37.08 -23.58 16.16
N ARG A 222 -37.82 -24.69 16.20
CA ARG A 222 -37.29 -26.04 16.43
C ARG A 222 -37.05 -26.69 15.08
N ILE A 223 -35.79 -26.94 14.78
CA ILE A 223 -35.34 -27.53 13.53
C ILE A 223 -35.00 -28.99 13.77
N ARG A 224 -35.56 -29.88 12.95
CA ARG A 224 -35.26 -31.32 12.95
C ARG A 224 -35.07 -31.83 11.53
N PHE A 225 -34.35 -32.93 11.39
CA PHE A 225 -34.23 -33.64 10.12
C PHE A 225 -34.73 -35.07 10.31
N GLU A 226 -35.84 -35.39 9.67
CA GLU A 226 -36.52 -36.68 9.77
C GLU A 226 -37.01 -37.10 8.38
N SER A 227 -36.88 -38.38 8.05
CA SER A 227 -37.36 -38.95 6.78
C SER A 227 -36.87 -38.21 5.53
N GLY A 228 -35.64 -37.70 5.54
CA GLY A 228 -35.04 -36.99 4.40
C GLY A 228 -35.49 -35.54 4.22
N THR A 229 -36.24 -34.97 5.17
CA THR A 229 -36.75 -33.59 5.09
C THR A 229 -36.40 -32.78 6.33
N LEU A 230 -36.09 -31.49 6.13
CA LEU A 230 -35.96 -30.54 7.23
C LEU A 230 -37.35 -30.09 7.67
N SER A 231 -37.59 -30.05 8.98
CA SER A 231 -38.79 -29.45 9.55
C SER A 231 -38.45 -28.25 10.42
N VAL A 232 -39.30 -27.22 10.38
CA VAL A 232 -39.21 -26.03 11.24
C VAL A 232 -40.56 -25.84 11.93
N ASN A 233 -40.63 -26.07 13.24
CA ASN A 233 -41.87 -26.04 14.01
C ASN A 233 -42.97 -26.89 13.33
N GLY A 234 -42.62 -28.11 12.91
CA GLY A 234 -43.51 -29.09 12.29
C GLY A 234 -43.77 -28.92 10.78
N ALA A 235 -43.48 -27.75 10.18
CA ALA A 235 -43.60 -27.56 8.74
C ALA A 235 -42.37 -28.13 8.02
N THR A 236 -42.57 -28.99 7.02
CA THR A 236 -41.48 -29.69 6.30
C THR A 236 -41.06 -28.97 5.02
N TYR A 237 -39.77 -29.07 4.72
CA TYR A 237 -39.11 -28.47 3.57
C TYR A 237 -38.15 -29.49 2.95
N PRO A 238 -38.18 -29.71 1.62
CA PRO A 238 -37.28 -30.64 0.92
C PRO A 238 -35.89 -30.01 0.73
N LEU A 239 -35.26 -29.65 1.84
CA LEU A 239 -33.96 -28.98 1.93
C LEU A 239 -33.08 -29.74 2.90
N THR A 240 -31.76 -29.63 2.72
CA THR A 240 -30.74 -30.16 3.64
C THR A 240 -30.06 -29.04 4.44
N GLU A 241 -30.43 -27.79 4.19
CA GLU A 241 -29.92 -26.64 4.92
C GLU A 241 -30.90 -25.46 4.91
N LEU A 242 -30.75 -24.59 5.90
CA LEU A 242 -31.47 -23.33 6.04
C LEU A 242 -30.58 -22.24 6.64
N MET A 243 -30.96 -20.98 6.43
CA MET A 243 -30.32 -19.83 7.03
C MET A 243 -31.31 -19.07 7.91
N ALA A 244 -30.90 -18.72 9.12
CA ALA A 244 -31.70 -18.01 10.10
C ALA A 244 -31.07 -16.65 10.44
N THR A 245 -31.83 -15.57 10.22
CA THR A 245 -31.34 -14.19 10.37
C THR A 245 -32.35 -13.32 11.14
N PRO A 246 -31.93 -12.56 12.17
CA PRO A 246 -32.82 -11.59 12.83
C PRO A 246 -33.19 -10.41 11.90
N LEU A 247 -34.50 -10.13 11.71
CA LEU A 247 -35.00 -9.15 10.73
C LEU A 247 -34.59 -7.69 10.96
N LYS A 248 -34.49 -7.24 12.23
CA LYS A 248 -34.16 -5.84 12.56
C LYS A 248 -32.71 -5.69 13.04
N GLY A 249 -31.86 -6.63 12.63
CA GLY A 249 -30.57 -6.85 13.30
C GLY A 249 -30.77 -7.36 14.73
N GLY A 250 -29.69 -7.37 15.50
CA GLY A 250 -29.68 -7.90 16.86
C GLY A 250 -29.01 -9.26 16.96
N ARG A 251 -29.32 -9.99 18.03
CA ARG A 251 -28.64 -11.26 18.36
C ARG A 251 -29.51 -12.45 18.00
N LEU A 252 -28.85 -13.49 17.51
CA LEU A 252 -29.41 -14.81 17.32
C LEU A 252 -29.19 -15.63 18.60
N ARG A 253 -30.17 -16.42 19.01
CA ARG A 253 -30.01 -17.40 20.09
C ARG A 253 -30.02 -18.80 19.50
N VAL A 254 -29.00 -19.61 19.80
CA VAL A 254 -28.88 -21.00 19.36
C VAL A 254 -28.69 -21.89 20.58
N ASN A 255 -29.60 -22.85 20.77
CA ASN A 255 -29.59 -23.78 21.92
C ASN A 255 -29.39 -23.10 23.28
N GLY A 256 -29.95 -21.89 23.45
CA GLY A 256 -29.87 -21.13 24.69
C GLY A 256 -28.78 -20.04 24.73
N SER A 257 -27.77 -20.11 23.86
CA SER A 257 -26.64 -19.16 23.81
C SER A 257 -26.84 -18.05 22.78
N TRP A 258 -26.41 -16.83 23.10
CA TRP A 258 -26.54 -15.66 22.21
C TRP A 258 -25.31 -15.47 21.31
N TYR A 259 -25.55 -15.18 20.05
CA TYR A 259 -24.57 -14.98 18.99
C TYR A 259 -24.90 -13.74 18.16
N HIS A 260 -23.88 -13.11 17.58
CA HIS A 260 -24.03 -12.06 16.59
C HIS A 260 -24.27 -12.65 15.19
N GLY A 261 -24.82 -11.85 14.26
CA GLY A 261 -25.04 -12.28 12.88
C GLY A 261 -26.14 -13.33 12.69
N ALA A 262 -25.89 -14.29 11.80
CA ALA A 262 -26.84 -15.30 11.36
C ALA A 262 -26.36 -16.72 11.69
N ALA A 263 -27.24 -17.72 11.53
CA ALA A 263 -26.83 -19.13 11.57
C ALA A 263 -27.24 -19.86 10.29
N ARG A 264 -26.32 -20.64 9.77
CA ARG A 264 -26.59 -21.70 8.80
C ARG A 264 -26.76 -23.00 9.55
N VAL A 265 -27.90 -23.65 9.40
CA VAL A 265 -28.16 -25.00 9.93
C VAL A 265 -28.19 -25.96 8.76
N PHE A 266 -27.44 -27.05 8.84
CA PHE A 266 -27.31 -28.02 7.76
C PHE A 266 -27.28 -29.44 8.28
N VAL A 267 -27.68 -30.38 7.42
CA VAL A 267 -27.68 -31.81 7.69
C VAL A 267 -26.30 -32.38 7.35
N THR A 268 -25.71 -33.14 8.27
CA THR A 268 -24.45 -33.85 8.08
C THR A 268 -24.65 -35.17 7.34
N ASP A 269 -23.56 -35.79 6.88
CA ASP A 269 -23.52 -37.14 6.32
C ASP A 269 -24.14 -38.21 7.24
N LYS A 270 -24.13 -37.97 8.55
CA LYS A 270 -24.77 -38.81 9.58
C LYS A 270 -26.28 -38.60 9.72
N GLY A 271 -26.89 -37.73 8.91
CA GLY A 271 -28.30 -37.38 9.01
C GLY A 271 -28.65 -36.59 10.28
N LYS A 272 -27.66 -35.93 10.90
CA LYS A 272 -27.82 -35.07 12.08
C LYS A 272 -27.67 -33.60 11.70
N LEU A 273 -28.04 -32.69 12.59
CA LEU A 273 -27.97 -31.25 12.36
C LEU A 273 -26.69 -30.65 12.95
N SER A 274 -26.01 -29.84 12.16
CA SER A 274 -24.95 -28.95 12.61
C SER A 274 -25.32 -27.50 12.32
N ALA A 275 -24.83 -26.57 13.14
CA ALA A 275 -25.08 -25.15 12.99
C ALA A 275 -23.76 -24.36 12.99
N VAL A 276 -23.59 -23.50 11.99
CA VAL A 276 -22.47 -22.57 11.88
C VAL A 276 -23.00 -21.15 12.04
N ASN A 277 -22.42 -20.40 12.97
CA ASN A 277 -22.63 -18.97 13.10
C ASN A 277 -21.84 -18.24 12.01
N LEU A 278 -22.53 -17.36 11.28
CA LEU A 278 -21.97 -16.47 10.27
C LEU A 278 -22.00 -15.05 10.84
N VAL A 279 -20.83 -14.52 11.17
CA VAL A 279 -20.69 -13.20 11.82
C VAL A 279 -19.64 -12.37 11.09
N GLY A 280 -19.88 -11.06 10.93
CA GLY A 280 -18.88 -10.17 10.33
C GLY A 280 -17.63 -10.07 11.21
N LEU A 281 -16.44 -9.99 10.61
CA LEU A 281 -15.17 -9.92 11.34
C LEU A 281 -15.16 -8.82 12.42
N GLU A 282 -15.62 -7.61 12.09
CA GLU A 282 -15.69 -6.50 13.05
C GLU A 282 -16.59 -6.85 14.25
N GLU A 283 -17.76 -7.45 14.02
CA GLU A 283 -18.69 -7.89 15.07
C GLU A 283 -18.09 -9.01 15.93
N TYR A 284 -17.33 -9.92 15.33
CA TYR A 284 -16.66 -10.99 16.05
C TYR A 284 -15.56 -10.44 16.97
N LEU A 285 -14.77 -9.48 16.49
CA LEU A 285 -13.68 -8.86 17.26
C LEU A 285 -14.18 -8.22 18.55
N TYR A 286 -15.34 -7.57 18.55
CA TYR A 286 -15.96 -7.03 19.78
C TYR A 286 -16.25 -8.10 20.85
N GLY A 287 -16.44 -9.36 20.45
CA GLY A 287 -16.76 -10.46 21.37
C GLY A 287 -15.53 -11.15 21.97
N VAL A 288 -14.35 -11.00 21.36
CA VAL A 288 -13.10 -11.69 21.77
C VAL A 288 -12.10 -10.76 22.47
N VAL A 289 -12.28 -9.45 22.37
CA VAL A 289 -11.46 -8.48 23.11
C VAL A 289 -11.99 -8.38 24.55
N PRO A 290 -11.17 -8.68 25.57
CA PRO A 290 -11.55 -8.48 26.97
C PRO A 290 -11.93 -7.01 27.21
N ARG A 291 -13.00 -6.79 27.97
CA ARG A 291 -13.39 -5.45 28.43
C ARG A 291 -12.55 -5.01 29.62
#